data_AF-A0A8J2VXS2-F1
#
_entry.id   AF-A0A8J2VXS2-F1
#
_cell.length_a   1.000
_cell.length_b   1.000
_cell.length_c   1.000
_cell.angle_alpha   90.00
_cell.angle_beta   90.00
_cell.angle_gamma   90.00
#
_symmetry.space_group_name_H-M   'P 1'
#
loop_
_entity.id
_entity.type
_entity.pdbx_description
1 polymer ?
#
loop_
_entity_poly.entity_id
_entity_poly.type
_entity_poly.pdbx_seq_one_letter_code
_entity_poly.pdbx_strand_id
1 'polypeptide(L)'
;MINPDEIAKDQLRSIIERIERLEEEKKALSEDIKEVYAEAKGNGYDTKVLRKVVSIRKQDRDERQEQEAILDLYLQALGIN
;
A
#
# COMPACT_ATOMS: atom_id res chain seq x y z
N MET A 1 9.69 -38.00 -26.85
CA MET A 1 10.46 -36.75 -26.69
C MET A 1 9.50 -35.72 -26.13
N ILE A 2 9.86 -35.01 -25.06
CA ILE A 2 9.02 -33.93 -24.54
C ILE A 2 9.09 -32.77 -25.54
N ASN A 3 7.94 -32.27 -25.99
CA ASN A 3 7.87 -31.24 -27.02
C ASN A 3 8.17 -29.86 -26.38
N PRO A 4 9.11 -29.05 -26.91
CA PRO A 4 9.44 -27.74 -26.33
C PRO A 4 8.22 -26.81 -26.14
N ASP A 5 7.22 -26.92 -27.03
CA ASP A 5 5.97 -26.18 -26.94
C ASP A 5 5.10 -26.59 -25.74
N GLU A 6 5.15 -27.86 -25.34
CA GLU A 6 4.46 -28.34 -24.13
C GLU A 6 5.13 -27.80 -22.85
N ILE A 7 6.47 -27.76 -22.82
CA ILE A 7 7.23 -27.18 -21.70
C ILE A 7 6.93 -25.68 -21.54
N ALA A 8 6.89 -24.94 -22.64
CA ALA A 8 6.55 -23.52 -22.63
C ALA A 8 5.10 -23.27 -22.14
N LYS A 9 4.16 -24.14 -22.50
CA LYS A 9 2.76 -24.09 -22.05
C LYS A 9 2.62 -24.37 -20.56
N ASP A 10 3.35 -25.34 -20.02
CA ASP A 10 3.30 -25.69 -18.60
C ASP A 10 3.96 -24.61 -17.73
N GLN A 11 5.06 -24.00 -18.19
CA GLN A 11 5.67 -22.86 -17.50
C GLN A 11 4.71 -21.65 -17.48
N LEU A 12 4.06 -21.35 -18.61
CA LEU A 12 3.08 -20.27 -18.69
C LEU A 12 1.89 -20.52 -17.75
N ARG A 13 1.35 -21.76 -17.73
CA ARG A 13 0.28 -22.13 -16.80
C ARG A 13 0.70 -21.92 -15.35
N SER A 14 1.88 -22.40 -14.97
CA SER A 14 2.39 -22.24 -13.59
C SER A 14 2.55 -20.77 -13.18
N ILE A 15 2.99 -19.90 -14.10
CA ILE A 15 3.10 -18.46 -13.84
C ILE A 15 1.71 -17.86 -13.60
N ILE A 16 0.74 -18.17 -14.46
CA ILE A 16 -0.64 -17.66 -14.35
C ILE A 16 -1.27 -18.09 -13.03
N GLU A 17 -1.24 -19.39 -12.71
CA GLU A 17 -1.82 -19.93 -11.47
C GLU A 17 -1.21 -19.27 -10.22
N ARG A 18 0.11 -19.01 -10.23
CA ARG A 18 0.78 -18.29 -9.13
C ARG A 18 0.32 -16.84 -9.02
N ILE A 19 0.12 -16.15 -10.15
CA ILE A 19 -0.37 -14.76 -10.15
C ILE A 19 -1.82 -14.71 -9.66
N GLU A 20 -2.69 -15.60 -10.13
CA GLU A 20 -4.10 -15.65 -9.71
C GLU A 20 -4.21 -15.87 -8.21
N ARG A 21 -3.44 -16.81 -7.65
CA ARG A 21 -3.40 -17.03 -6.20
C ARG A 21 -2.94 -15.77 -5.45
N LEU A 22 -1.90 -15.09 -5.93
CA LEU A 22 -1.41 -13.86 -5.30
C LEU A 22 -2.43 -12.72 -5.38
N GLU A 23 -3.20 -12.61 -6.47
CA GLU A 23 -4.27 -11.62 -6.58
C GLU A 23 -5.45 -11.94 -5.66
N GLU A 24 -5.77 -13.22 -5.44
CA GLU A 24 -6.74 -13.65 -4.43
C GLU A 24 -6.29 -13.31 -3.01
N GLU A 25 -5.04 -13.63 -2.66
CA GLU A 25 -4.44 -13.30 -1.34
C GLU A 25 -4.44 -11.78 -1.11
N LYS A 26 -4.06 -11.00 -2.13
CA LYS A 26 -4.09 -9.53 -2.10
C LYS A 26 -5.50 -8.98 -1.95
N LYS A 27 -6.50 -9.60 -2.58
CA LYS A 27 -7.91 -9.23 -2.44
C LYS A 27 -8.39 -9.48 -1.01
N ALA A 28 -8.12 -10.65 -0.45
CA ALA A 28 -8.47 -10.98 0.93
C ALA A 28 -7.86 -9.97 1.91
N LEU A 29 -6.55 -9.70 1.80
CA LEU A 29 -5.87 -8.71 2.64
C LEU A 29 -6.44 -7.30 2.47
N SER A 30 -6.88 -6.95 1.26
CA SER A 30 -7.50 -5.65 1.00
C SER A 30 -8.88 -5.54 1.67
N GLU A 31 -9.65 -6.62 1.75
CA GLU A 31 -10.91 -6.66 2.49
C GLU A 31 -10.66 -6.55 4.00
N ASP A 32 -9.69 -7.30 4.55
CA ASP A 32 -9.32 -7.22 5.97
C ASP A 32 -8.94 -5.78 6.38
N ILE A 33 -8.16 -5.08 5.53
CA ILE A 33 -7.81 -3.67 5.76
C ILE A 33 -9.05 -2.77 5.75
N LYS A 34 -10.02 -3.02 4.87
CA LYS A 34 -11.27 -2.25 4.84
C LYS A 34 -12.08 -2.46 6.11
N GLU A 35 -12.16 -3.69 6.61
CA GLU A 35 -12.86 -4.02 7.85
C GLU A 35 -12.25 -3.29 9.05
N VAL A 36 -10.91 -3.24 9.17
CA VAL A 36 -10.22 -2.47 10.21
C VAL A 36 -10.57 -0.97 10.13
N TYR A 37 -10.60 -0.38 8.93
CA TYR A 37 -11.02 1.02 8.79
C TYR A 37 -12.51 1.22 9.10
N ALA A 38 -13.37 0.24 8.79
CA ALA A 38 -14.78 0.28 9.11
C ALA A 38 -15.01 0.22 10.63
N GLU A 39 -14.29 -0.66 11.33
CA GLU A 39 -14.29 -0.75 12.79
C GLU A 39 -13.82 0.57 13.41
N ALA A 40 -12.69 1.12 12.94
CA ALA A 40 -12.20 2.42 13.40
C ALA A 40 -13.25 3.53 13.22
N LYS A 41 -13.98 3.53 12.09
CA LYS A 41 -15.08 4.47 11.87
C LYS A 41 -16.21 4.28 12.88
N GLY A 42 -16.60 3.03 13.17
CA GLY A 42 -17.62 2.69 14.17
C GLY A 42 -17.22 3.13 15.59
N ASN A 43 -15.92 3.10 15.88
CA ASN A 43 -15.34 3.56 17.13
C ASN A 43 -15.11 5.09 17.19
N GLY A 44 -15.53 5.83 16.16
CA GLY A 44 -15.48 7.30 16.13
C GLY A 44 -14.19 7.92 15.60
N TYR A 45 -13.27 7.13 15.03
CA TYR A 45 -12.04 7.66 14.43
C TYR A 45 -12.27 8.21 13.01
N ASP A 46 -11.55 9.27 12.66
CA ASP A 46 -11.49 9.77 11.28
C ASP A 46 -10.60 8.87 10.41
N THR A 47 -11.22 8.02 9.60
CA THR A 47 -10.51 7.10 8.70
C THR A 47 -9.68 7.79 7.60
N LYS A 48 -9.98 9.05 7.23
CA LYS A 48 -9.16 9.81 6.28
C LYS A 48 -7.85 10.23 6.94
N VAL A 49 -7.91 10.67 8.19
CA VAL A 49 -6.71 10.98 8.99
C VAL A 49 -5.88 9.72 9.25
N LEU A 50 -6.51 8.60 9.61
CA LEU A 50 -5.79 7.32 9.80
C LEU A 50 -5.04 6.87 8.54
N ARG A 51 -5.66 6.97 7.36
CA ARG A 51 -4.98 6.67 6.09
C ARG A 51 -3.77 7.57 5.87
N LYS A 52 -3.87 8.86 6.21
CA LYS A 52 -2.74 9.80 6.14
C LYS A 52 -1.63 9.38 7.10
N VAL A 53 -1.96 9.00 8.34
CA VAL A 53 -0.99 8.49 9.32
C VAL A 53 -0.28 7.24 8.80
N VAL A 54 -1.01 6.27 8.26
CA VAL A 54 -0.41 5.05 7.67
C VAL A 54 0.49 5.40 6.49
N SER A 55 0.10 6.34 5.63
CA SER A 55 0.94 6.82 4.52
C SER A 55 2.23 7.45 5.01
N ILE A 56 2.16 8.33 6.01
CA ILE A 56 3.34 8.99 6.61
C ILE A 56 4.27 7.93 7.22
N ARG A 57 3.72 6.93 7.90
CA ARG A 57 4.51 5.85 8.53
C ARG A 57 5.18 4.91 7.54
N LYS A 58 4.75 4.90 6.27
CA LYS A 58 5.38 4.11 5.20
C LYS A 58 6.54 4.84 4.52
N GLN A 59 6.64 6.16 4.68
CA GLN A 59 7.72 6.94 4.10
C GLN A 59 9.03 6.66 4.83
N ASP A 60 10.15 6.81 4.12
CA ASP A 60 11.46 6.79 4.76
C ASP A 60 11.56 7.90 5.81
N ARG A 61 12.22 7.60 6.94
CA ARG A 61 12.26 8.51 8.08
C ARG A 61 13.04 9.77 7.76
N ASP A 62 14.12 9.65 7.01
CA ASP A 62 15.03 10.76 6.72
C ASP A 62 14.41 11.63 5.62
N GLU A 63 13.84 11.03 4.57
CA GLU A 63 13.05 11.76 3.55
C GLU A 63 11.90 12.55 4.19
N ARG A 64 11.20 11.96 5.16
CA ARG A 64 10.11 12.64 5.87
C ARG A 64 10.61 13.83 6.68
N GLN A 65 11.74 13.69 7.39
CA GLN A 65 12.32 14.78 8.18
C GLN A 65 12.79 15.94 7.28
N GLU A 66 13.38 15.62 6.13
CA GLU A 66 13.78 16.63 5.15
C GLU A 66 12.55 17.40 4.62
N GLN A 67 11.48 16.68 4.25
CA GLN A 67 10.23 17.31 3.81
C GLN A 67 9.57 18.16 4.91
N GLU A 68 9.56 17.68 6.16
CA GLU A 68 9.05 18.43 7.31
C GLU A 68 9.84 19.72 7.54
N ALA A 69 11.17 19.68 7.43
CA ALA A 69 12.03 20.87 7.56
C ALA A 69 11.80 21.90 6.43
N ILE A 70 11.65 21.43 5.18
CA ILE A 70 11.35 22.31 4.04
C ILE A 70 9.96 22.93 4.18
N LEU A 71 8.96 22.14 4.60
CA LEU A 71 7.61 22.63 4.83
C LEU A 71 7.59 23.72 5.90
N ASP A 72 8.25 23.50 7.04
CA ASP A 72 8.35 24.49 8.11
C ASP A 72 9.01 25.79 7.63
N LEU A 73 10.11 25.69 6.87
CA LEU A 73 10.76 26.85 6.26
C LEU A 73 9.79 27.66 5.36
N TYR A 74 8.98 26.98 4.55
CA TYR A 74 8.02 27.65 3.67
C TYR A 74 6.86 28.27 4.44
N LEU A 75 6.35 27.60 5.47
CA LEU A 75 5.28 28.13 6.32
C LEU A 75 5.74 29.38 7.08
N GLN A 76 6.96 29.35 7.63
CA GLN A 76 7.59 30.50 8.26
C GLN A 76 7.77 31.67 7.28
N ALA A 77 8.23 31.40 6.06
CA ALA A 77 8.37 32.43 5.02
C ALA A 77 7.02 33.06 4.62
N LEU A 78 5.92 32.33 4.76
CA LEU A 78 4.56 32.79 4.51
C LEU A 78 3.88 33.39 5.76
N GLY A 79 4.53 33.37 6.93
CA GLY A 79 3.98 33.86 8.20
C GLY A 79 2.83 33.01 8.74
N ILE A 80 2.80 31.72 8.40
CA ILE A 80 1.82 30.73 8.89
C ILE A 80 2.54 29.90 9.97
N ASN A 81 2.23 30.16 11.25
CA ASN A 81 2.88 29.50 12.39
C ASN A 81 1.84 28.82 13.28
#